data_AF-A0A523TB05-F1
#
_entry.id   AF-A0A523TB05-F1
#
_cell.length_a   1.000
_cell.length_b   1.000
_cell.length_c   1.000
_cell.angle_alpha   90.00
_cell.angle_beta   90.00
_cell.angle_gamma   90.00
#
_symmetry.space_group_name_H-M   'P 1'
#
loop_
_entity.id
_entity.type
_entity.pdbx_description
1 polymer ?
#
loop_
_entity_poly.entity_id
_entity_poly.type
_entity_poly.pdbx_seq_one_letter_code
_entity_poly.pdbx_strand_id
1 'polypeptide(L)'
;MGGFQRRMKDKNKRRGYKMPRFKIPEITVERLSIYLRAIKKFHHEEILSSQRLAELVGTSDGQVRKDLAYFGEFGVPGQGYKVGKLKGEISHILGLDREQRIALVGVGKLGSALLAYPGFKSEEFKIKAAFDNDPSKVGRTWQGVTIQDVKKIPQVISREKIDLGIITTPVPAAQQVANKLIEGGVKGILNFAPTRIVVPDHVKLRNVDLAIQLEGLSYFLTQVGP
;
A
#
# COMPACT_ATOMS: atom_id res chain seq x y z
N MET A 1 1.62 -17.12 10.21
CA MET A 1 2.90 -16.51 9.75
C MET A 1 3.62 -17.24 8.61
N GLY A 2 3.44 -18.56 8.39
CA GLY A 2 4.35 -19.34 7.52
C GLY A 2 4.16 -19.28 5.99
N GLY A 3 2.96 -19.02 5.47
CA GLY A 3 2.65 -19.26 4.05
C GLY A 3 3.16 -18.21 3.05
N PHE A 4 3.12 -16.93 3.45
CA PHE A 4 3.54 -15.82 2.59
C PHE A 4 5.07 -15.64 2.58
N GLN A 5 5.69 -15.70 3.77
CA GLN A 5 7.14 -15.64 3.91
C GLN A 5 7.85 -16.85 3.30
N ARG A 6 7.28 -18.07 3.34
CA ARG A 6 7.85 -19.24 2.64
C ARG A 6 7.85 -19.07 1.12
N ARG A 7 6.74 -18.63 0.53
CA ARG A 7 6.64 -18.42 -0.93
C ARG A 7 7.58 -17.31 -1.43
N MET A 8 7.77 -16.24 -0.66
CA MET A 8 8.77 -15.22 -0.98
C MET A 8 10.20 -15.76 -0.85
N LYS A 9 10.51 -16.55 0.18
CA LYS A 9 11.85 -17.15 0.36
C LYS A 9 12.27 -18.03 -0.83
N ASP A 10 11.36 -18.86 -1.35
CA ASP A 10 11.68 -19.77 -2.46
C ASP A 10 11.89 -19.06 -3.81
N LYS A 11 11.14 -17.98 -4.08
CA LYS A 11 11.35 -17.15 -5.28
C LYS A 11 12.61 -16.26 -5.17
N ASN A 12 12.88 -15.72 -3.99
CA ASN A 12 14.05 -14.86 -3.73
C ASN A 12 15.38 -15.62 -3.87
N LYS A 13 15.40 -16.90 -3.46
CA LYS A 13 16.58 -17.77 -3.56
C LYS A 13 17.02 -18.05 -5.00
N ARG A 14 16.09 -18.04 -5.97
CA ARG A 14 16.35 -18.27 -7.40
C ARG A 14 16.89 -17.04 -8.16
N ARG A 15 16.81 -15.84 -7.57
CA ARG A 15 17.22 -14.56 -8.22
C ARG A 15 18.35 -13.82 -7.49
N GLY A 16 19.06 -14.50 -6.56
CA GLY A 16 20.16 -13.90 -5.80
C GLY A 16 19.72 -12.89 -4.73
N TYR A 17 18.42 -12.75 -4.48
CA TYR A 17 17.90 -11.80 -3.51
C TYR A 17 18.03 -12.36 -2.08
N LYS A 18 18.92 -11.77 -1.28
CA LYS A 18 18.98 -12.05 0.15
C LYS A 18 17.89 -11.24 0.85
N MET A 19 16.92 -11.93 1.44
CA MET A 19 16.03 -11.30 2.42
C MET A 19 16.88 -10.57 3.46
N PRO A 20 16.56 -9.31 3.80
CA PRO A 20 17.34 -8.54 4.76
C PRO A 20 17.50 -9.33 6.07
N ARG A 21 18.73 -9.37 6.57
CA ARG A 21 19.07 -9.98 7.86
C ARG A 21 18.53 -9.17 9.07
N PHE A 22 17.96 -7.99 8.83
CA PHE A 22 17.50 -7.05 9.86
C PHE A 22 16.07 -6.55 9.57
N LYS A 23 15.38 -6.06 10.61
CA LYS A 23 14.05 -5.46 10.51
C LYS A 23 14.13 -4.18 9.67
N ILE A 24 13.48 -4.17 8.51
CA ILE A 24 13.42 -3.02 7.61
C ILE A 24 12.54 -1.92 8.24
N PRO A 25 13.00 -0.66 8.31
CA PRO A 25 12.16 0.44 8.74
C PRO A 25 10.94 0.64 7.82
N GLU A 26 9.75 0.85 8.38
CA GLU A 26 8.54 1.05 7.56
C GLU A 26 8.64 2.28 6.65
N ILE A 27 9.27 3.34 7.14
CA ILE A 27 9.52 4.56 6.37
C ILE A 27 10.41 4.32 5.14
N THR A 28 11.30 3.32 5.18
CA THR A 28 12.11 2.94 4.03
C THR A 28 11.23 2.32 2.93
N VAL A 29 10.24 1.50 3.31
CA VAL A 29 9.27 0.91 2.37
C VAL A 29 8.39 1.99 1.72
N GLU A 30 8.02 3.03 2.47
CA GLU A 30 7.29 4.18 1.93
C GLU A 30 8.14 4.97 0.92
N ARG A 31 9.40 5.23 1.24
CA ARG A 31 10.33 5.89 0.32
C ARG A 31 10.57 5.07 -0.96
N LEU A 32 10.61 3.74 -0.90
CA LEU A 32 10.67 2.92 -2.12
C LEU A 32 9.47 3.18 -3.05
N SER A 33 8.26 3.30 -2.50
CA SER A 33 7.07 3.66 -3.30
C SER A 33 7.23 5.04 -3.97
N ILE A 34 7.83 6.01 -3.27
CA ILE A 34 8.13 7.34 -3.81
C ILE A 34 9.17 7.25 -4.93
N TYR A 35 10.25 6.51 -4.72
CA TYR A 35 11.30 6.29 -5.73
C TYR A 35 10.71 5.66 -7.00
N LEU A 36 9.93 4.59 -6.86
CA LEU A 36 9.27 3.93 -7.99
C LEU A 36 8.40 4.89 -8.80
N ARG A 37 7.62 5.73 -8.12
CA ARG A 37 6.76 6.73 -8.78
C ARG A 37 7.59 7.79 -9.51
N ALA A 38 8.65 8.29 -8.88
CA ALA A 38 9.52 9.31 -9.46
C ALA A 38 10.24 8.81 -10.73
N ILE A 39 10.68 7.54 -10.73
CA ILE A 39 11.38 6.95 -11.88
C ILE A 39 10.42 6.41 -12.95
N LYS A 40 9.11 6.32 -12.68
CA LYS A 40 8.13 5.70 -13.59
C LYS A 40 8.16 6.31 -15.00
N LYS A 41 8.42 7.62 -15.10
CA LYS A 41 8.50 8.38 -16.36
C LYS A 41 9.75 8.15 -17.21
N PHE A 42 10.82 7.58 -16.66
CA PHE A 42 12.09 7.36 -17.38
C PHE A 42 12.07 6.06 -18.19
N HIS A 43 12.82 6.01 -19.29
CA HIS A 43 12.95 4.82 -20.13
C HIS A 43 13.76 3.71 -19.43
N HIS A 44 13.53 2.46 -19.83
CA HIS A 44 14.10 1.27 -19.18
C HIS A 44 15.64 1.22 -19.25
N GLU A 45 16.21 1.71 -20.34
CA GLU A 45 17.66 1.70 -20.61
C GLU A 45 18.42 2.85 -19.96
N GLU A 46 17.72 3.85 -19.43
CA GLU A 46 18.37 4.98 -18.75
C GLU A 46 19.07 4.55 -17.47
N ILE A 47 20.10 5.31 -17.10
CA ILE A 47 20.86 5.13 -15.86
C ILE A 47 20.74 6.41 -15.04
N LEU A 48 20.31 6.29 -13.79
CA LEU A 48 20.19 7.41 -12.86
C LEU A 48 21.22 7.28 -11.74
N SER A 49 21.88 8.38 -11.38
CA SER A 49 22.74 8.43 -10.19
C SER A 49 21.88 8.51 -8.91
N SER A 50 22.48 8.20 -7.76
CA SER A 50 21.81 8.42 -6.46
C SER A 50 21.48 9.88 -6.22
N GLN A 51 22.33 10.79 -6.70
CA GLN A 51 22.09 12.23 -6.63
C GLN A 51 20.86 12.62 -7.45
N ARG A 52 20.74 12.11 -8.69
CA ARG A 52 19.59 12.42 -9.53
C ARG A 52 18.28 11.88 -8.95
N LEU A 53 18.31 10.66 -8.39
CA LEU A 53 17.15 10.11 -7.67
C LEU A 53 16.77 10.96 -6.45
N ALA A 54 17.77 11.43 -5.72
CA ALA A 54 17.58 12.23 -4.52
C ALA A 54 16.93 13.59 -4.84
N GLU A 55 17.37 14.25 -5.91
CA GLU A 55 16.76 15.49 -6.44
C GLU A 55 15.29 15.30 -6.82
N LEU A 56 14.96 14.19 -7.48
CA LEU A 56 13.59 13.92 -7.95
C LEU A 56 12.57 13.78 -6.82
N VAL A 57 13.02 13.46 -5.59
CA VAL A 57 12.16 13.12 -4.46
C VAL A 57 12.44 13.97 -3.21
N GLY A 58 13.33 14.96 -3.32
CA GLY A 58 13.64 15.90 -2.23
C GLY A 58 14.32 15.25 -1.02
N THR A 59 15.31 14.37 -1.24
CA THR A 59 16.09 13.72 -0.17
C THR A 59 17.59 13.86 -0.42
N SER A 60 18.44 13.27 0.42
CA SER A 60 19.89 13.14 0.16
C SER A 60 20.25 11.86 -0.62
N ASP A 61 21.33 11.92 -1.39
CA ASP A 61 21.88 10.78 -2.13
C ASP A 61 22.33 9.64 -1.20
N GLY A 62 22.85 9.97 -0.02
CA GLY A 62 23.19 9.03 1.04
C GLY A 62 21.97 8.28 1.57
N GLN A 63 20.83 8.97 1.71
CA GLN A 63 19.58 8.33 2.13
C GLN A 63 19.07 7.35 1.05
N VAL A 64 19.13 7.72 -0.23
CA VAL A 64 18.80 6.81 -1.34
C VAL A 64 19.66 5.55 -1.30
N ARG A 65 21.00 5.70 -1.19
CA ARG A 65 21.92 4.56 -1.10
C ARG A 65 21.60 3.67 0.10
N LYS A 66 21.36 4.27 1.27
CA LYS A 66 21.02 3.55 2.51
C LYS A 66 19.72 2.76 2.37
N ASP A 67 18.69 3.36 1.80
CA ASP A 67 17.40 2.70 1.62
C ASP A 67 17.47 1.52 0.67
N LEU A 68 18.15 1.68 -0.47
CA LEU A 68 18.34 0.59 -1.43
C LEU A 68 19.21 -0.53 -0.84
N ALA A 69 20.27 -0.19 -0.10
CA ALA A 69 21.16 -1.18 0.50
C ALA A 69 20.46 -2.18 1.45
N TYR A 70 19.32 -1.82 2.07
CA TYR A 70 18.54 -2.76 2.88
C TYR A 70 18.04 -3.97 2.11
N PHE A 71 17.87 -3.86 0.79
CA PHE A 71 17.24 -4.89 -0.04
C PHE A 71 18.22 -5.53 -1.03
N GLY A 72 19.51 -5.21 -0.93
CA GLY A 72 20.57 -5.77 -1.80
C GLY A 72 21.31 -4.72 -2.61
N GLU A 73 21.98 -5.16 -3.68
CA GLU A 73 22.79 -4.31 -4.55
C GLU A 73 22.00 -3.89 -5.80
N PHE A 74 21.46 -2.67 -5.76
CA PHE A 74 20.63 -2.10 -6.84
C PHE A 74 21.44 -1.49 -7.99
N GLY A 75 22.75 -1.34 -7.82
CA GLY A 75 23.63 -0.66 -8.79
C GLY A 75 25.09 -0.98 -8.54
N VAL A 76 25.96 -0.45 -9.41
CA VAL A 76 27.41 -0.54 -9.26
C VAL A 76 27.92 0.81 -8.75
N PRO A 77 28.75 0.85 -7.69
CA PRO A 77 29.37 2.10 -7.24
C PRO A 77 29.99 2.87 -8.42
N GLY A 78 29.68 4.16 -8.53
CA GLY A 78 30.17 5.02 -9.61
C GLY A 78 29.43 4.94 -10.94
N GLN A 79 28.57 3.94 -11.18
CA GLN A 79 27.82 3.81 -12.45
C GLN A 79 26.35 4.22 -12.33
N GLY A 80 25.75 4.14 -11.14
CA GLY A 80 24.34 4.46 -10.92
C GLY A 80 23.40 3.26 -11.06
N TYR A 81 22.12 3.53 -11.29
CA TYR A 81 21.04 2.55 -11.30
C TYR A 81 20.39 2.48 -12.68
N LYS A 82 20.45 1.31 -13.32
CA LYS A 82 19.66 1.05 -14.53
C LYS A 82 18.18 1.11 -14.17
N VAL A 83 17.46 2.07 -14.74
CA VAL A 83 16.06 2.41 -14.40
C VAL A 83 15.17 1.18 -14.49
N GLY A 84 15.33 0.40 -15.55
CA GLY A 84 14.56 -0.81 -15.77
C GLY A 84 14.71 -1.86 -14.67
N LYS A 85 15.95 -2.15 -14.28
CA LYS A 85 16.28 -3.07 -13.19
C LYS A 85 15.73 -2.53 -11.86
N LEU A 86 15.98 -1.25 -11.57
CA LEU A 86 15.53 -0.59 -10.35
C LEU A 86 14.00 -0.63 -10.19
N LYS A 87 13.25 -0.31 -11.26
CA LYS A 87 11.78 -0.43 -11.28
C LYS A 87 11.33 -1.85 -10.96
N GLY A 88 11.90 -2.85 -11.63
CA GLY A 88 11.53 -4.25 -11.43
C GLY A 88 11.80 -4.74 -10.00
N GLU A 89 12.96 -4.39 -9.43
CA GLU A 89 13.32 -4.78 -8.07
C GLU A 89 12.45 -4.08 -7.03
N ILE A 90 12.25 -2.77 -7.14
CA ILE A 90 11.37 -2.03 -6.21
C ILE A 90 9.93 -2.56 -6.29
N SER A 91 9.39 -2.76 -7.49
CA SER A 91 8.05 -3.34 -7.67
C SER A 91 7.93 -4.71 -7.02
N HIS A 92 8.94 -5.58 -7.18
CA HIS A 92 8.95 -6.91 -6.55
C HIS A 92 8.96 -6.83 -5.02
N ILE A 93 9.77 -5.93 -4.45
CA ILE A 93 9.86 -5.71 -3.00
C ILE A 93 8.52 -5.24 -2.42
N LEU A 94 7.88 -4.30 -3.11
CA LEU A 94 6.56 -3.78 -2.74
C LEU A 94 5.43 -4.76 -3.03
N GLY A 95 5.71 -5.90 -3.68
CA GLY A 95 4.72 -6.90 -4.08
C GLY A 95 3.82 -6.45 -5.23
N LEU A 96 4.25 -5.48 -6.01
CA LEU A 96 3.55 -4.92 -7.17
C LEU A 96 3.75 -5.76 -8.45
N ASP A 97 4.44 -6.89 -8.35
CA ASP A 97 4.60 -7.89 -9.42
C ASP A 97 3.42 -8.88 -9.52
N ARG A 98 2.37 -8.66 -8.71
CA ARG A 98 1.13 -9.43 -8.71
C ARG A 98 -0.06 -8.53 -8.41
N GLU A 99 -1.24 -8.96 -8.84
CA GLU A 99 -2.50 -8.30 -8.50
C GLU A 99 -2.76 -8.34 -6.99
N GLN A 100 -2.86 -7.17 -6.36
CA GLN A 100 -3.31 -6.98 -4.98
C GLN A 100 -4.82 -6.78 -4.98
N ARG A 101 -5.53 -7.74 -4.40
CA ARG A 101 -7.00 -7.72 -4.33
C ARG A 101 -7.46 -7.02 -3.07
N ILE A 102 -8.34 -6.04 -3.25
CA ILE A 102 -8.82 -5.16 -2.20
C ILE A 102 -10.33 -5.31 -2.02
N ALA A 103 -10.79 -5.31 -0.77
CA ALA A 103 -12.18 -5.04 -0.40
C ALA A 103 -12.31 -3.62 0.15
N LEU A 104 -13.31 -2.88 -0.30
CA LEU A 104 -13.67 -1.58 0.27
C LEU A 104 -14.97 -1.71 1.07
N VAL A 105 -14.98 -1.25 2.33
CA VAL A 105 -16.16 -1.29 3.20
C VAL A 105 -16.58 0.11 3.60
N GLY A 106 -17.83 0.47 3.32
CA GLY A 106 -18.41 1.79 3.50
C GLY A 106 -18.37 2.61 2.21
N VAL A 107 -19.39 2.46 1.36
CA VAL A 107 -19.51 3.17 0.08
C VAL A 107 -20.27 4.49 0.28
N GLY A 108 -19.76 5.31 1.21
CA GLY A 108 -20.19 6.69 1.41
C GLY A 108 -19.46 7.64 0.44
N LYS A 109 -19.43 8.94 0.75
CA LYS A 109 -18.72 9.94 -0.08
C LYS A 109 -17.25 9.55 -0.31
N LEU A 110 -16.52 9.25 0.77
CA LEU A 110 -15.12 8.86 0.69
C LEU A 110 -14.92 7.52 -0.03
N GLY A 111 -15.69 6.50 0.34
CA GLY A 111 -15.60 5.18 -0.30
C GLY A 111 -15.86 5.22 -1.81
N SER A 112 -16.89 5.97 -2.24
CA SER A 112 -17.19 6.19 -3.65
C SER A 112 -16.08 6.95 -4.39
N ALA A 113 -15.43 7.92 -3.74
CA ALA A 113 -14.27 8.62 -4.29
C ALA A 113 -13.06 7.69 -4.44
N LEU A 114 -12.79 6.81 -3.47
CA LEU A 114 -11.71 5.82 -3.56
C LEU A 114 -11.98 4.78 -4.66
N LEU A 115 -13.24 4.36 -4.86
CA LEU A 115 -13.60 3.48 -5.99
C LEU A 115 -13.34 4.14 -7.36
N ALA A 116 -13.49 5.46 -7.45
CA ALA A 116 -13.21 6.21 -8.68
C ALA A 116 -11.72 6.52 -8.86
N TYR A 117 -10.91 6.48 -7.79
CA TYR A 117 -9.52 6.91 -7.79
C TYR A 117 -8.64 6.05 -8.72
N PRO A 118 -7.95 6.66 -9.71
CA PRO A 118 -7.14 5.92 -10.68
C PRO A 118 -6.04 5.05 -10.06
N GLY A 119 -5.50 5.42 -8.89
CA GLY A 119 -4.46 4.63 -8.23
C GLY A 119 -4.94 3.23 -7.79
N PHE A 120 -6.24 3.05 -7.54
CA PHE A 120 -6.87 1.75 -7.24
C PHE A 120 -7.46 1.04 -8.47
N LYS A 121 -7.22 1.59 -9.66
CA LYS A 121 -7.53 0.99 -10.97
C LYS A 121 -6.26 0.57 -11.72
N SER A 122 -5.13 0.58 -11.02
CA SER A 122 -3.85 0.13 -11.57
C SER A 122 -3.83 -1.39 -11.77
N GLU A 123 -2.88 -1.90 -12.55
CA GLU A 123 -2.79 -3.36 -12.75
C GLU A 123 -2.45 -4.07 -11.43
N GLU A 124 -1.74 -3.36 -10.55
CA GLU A 124 -1.19 -3.86 -9.30
C GLU A 124 -2.21 -3.81 -8.16
N PHE A 125 -3.14 -2.84 -8.13
CA PHE A 125 -4.18 -2.73 -7.11
C PHE A 125 -5.57 -2.76 -7.71
N LYS A 126 -6.40 -3.73 -7.31
CA LYS A 126 -7.77 -3.85 -7.79
C LYS A 126 -8.77 -4.05 -6.66
N ILE A 127 -9.75 -3.17 -6.60
CA ILE A 127 -10.91 -3.33 -5.73
C ILE A 127 -11.84 -4.38 -6.36
N LYS A 128 -11.88 -5.58 -5.75
CA LYS A 128 -12.67 -6.72 -6.24
C LYS A 128 -14.07 -6.78 -5.63
N ALA A 129 -14.24 -6.18 -4.45
CA ALA A 129 -15.50 -6.14 -3.75
C ALA A 129 -15.68 -4.81 -3.02
N ALA A 130 -16.91 -4.33 -3.01
CA ALA A 130 -17.34 -3.19 -2.20
C ALA A 130 -18.50 -3.63 -1.30
N PHE A 131 -18.57 -3.08 -0.08
CA PHE A 131 -19.59 -3.45 0.90
C PHE A 131 -20.23 -2.23 1.54
N ASP A 132 -21.53 -2.29 1.76
CA ASP A 132 -22.30 -1.27 2.50
C ASP A 132 -23.50 -1.95 3.18
N ASN A 133 -24.04 -1.33 4.23
CA ASN A 133 -25.24 -1.83 4.93
C ASN A 133 -26.51 -1.10 4.50
N ASP A 134 -26.39 -0.02 3.72
CA ASP A 134 -27.51 0.71 3.15
C ASP A 134 -28.20 -0.14 2.06
N PRO A 135 -29.46 -0.59 2.30
CA PRO A 135 -30.20 -1.41 1.33
C PRO A 135 -30.38 -0.72 -0.03
N SER A 136 -30.36 0.62 -0.07
CA SER A 136 -30.47 1.37 -1.33
C SER A 136 -29.22 1.23 -2.20
N LYS A 137 -28.05 0.90 -1.62
CA LYS A 137 -26.78 0.71 -2.34
C LYS A 137 -26.49 -0.74 -2.66
N VAL A 138 -26.88 -1.67 -1.78
CA VAL A 138 -26.64 -3.10 -1.97
C VAL A 138 -27.26 -3.56 -3.29
N GLY A 139 -26.46 -4.28 -4.09
CA GLY A 139 -26.83 -4.75 -5.43
C GLY A 139 -26.50 -3.76 -6.55
N ARG A 140 -26.23 -2.48 -6.25
CA ARG A 140 -25.80 -1.52 -7.28
C ARG A 140 -24.34 -1.75 -7.66
N THR A 141 -24.01 -1.41 -8.91
CA THR A 141 -22.64 -1.42 -9.42
C THR A 141 -22.11 0.01 -9.49
N TRP A 142 -20.94 0.25 -8.90
CA TRP A 142 -20.24 1.52 -8.95
C TRP A 142 -18.83 1.31 -9.47
N GLN A 143 -18.45 2.02 -10.55
CA GLN A 143 -17.12 1.89 -11.16
C GLN A 143 -16.73 0.44 -11.50
N GLY A 144 -17.71 -0.38 -11.92
CA GLY A 144 -17.51 -1.78 -12.26
C GLY A 144 -17.47 -2.76 -11.08
N VAL A 145 -17.69 -2.29 -9.84
CA VAL A 145 -17.72 -3.13 -8.64
C VAL A 145 -19.12 -3.17 -8.06
N THR A 146 -19.69 -4.37 -7.89
CA THR A 146 -20.99 -4.55 -7.25
C THR A 146 -20.87 -4.40 -5.73
N ILE A 147 -21.72 -3.54 -5.16
CA ILE A 147 -21.81 -3.29 -3.73
C ILE A 147 -22.62 -4.43 -3.10
N GLN A 148 -22.03 -5.12 -2.14
CA GLN A 148 -22.61 -6.26 -1.44
C GLN A 148 -22.96 -5.90 0.00
N ASP A 149 -23.87 -6.66 0.62
CA ASP A 149 -24.19 -6.49 2.03
C ASP A 149 -22.96 -6.83 2.90
N VAL A 150 -22.70 -6.01 3.92
CA VAL A 150 -21.60 -6.20 4.89
C VAL A 150 -21.60 -7.56 5.60
N LYS A 151 -22.74 -8.24 5.69
CA LYS A 151 -22.84 -9.60 6.23
C LYS A 151 -22.07 -10.63 5.40
N LYS A 152 -21.90 -10.38 4.09
CA LYS A 152 -21.20 -11.26 3.16
C LYS A 152 -19.68 -11.09 3.19
N ILE A 153 -19.14 -10.15 3.97
CA ILE A 153 -17.70 -9.84 4.01
C ILE A 153 -16.86 -11.12 4.17
N PRO A 154 -16.99 -11.93 5.24
CA PRO A 154 -16.07 -13.06 5.44
C PRO A 154 -16.06 -14.05 4.27
N GLN A 155 -17.25 -14.35 3.74
CA GLN A 155 -17.46 -15.28 2.63
C GLN A 155 -16.81 -14.78 1.34
N VAL A 156 -17.01 -13.51 1.00
CA VAL A 156 -16.49 -12.90 -0.24
C VAL A 156 -14.98 -12.73 -0.15
N ILE A 157 -14.44 -12.30 0.98
CA ILE A 157 -12.98 -12.14 1.16
C ILE A 157 -12.27 -13.49 0.91
N SER A 158 -12.78 -14.57 1.51
CA SER A 158 -12.23 -15.91 1.34
C SER A 158 -12.33 -16.40 -0.12
N ARG A 159 -13.52 -16.29 -0.73
CA ARG A 159 -13.78 -16.73 -2.11
C ARG A 159 -12.91 -15.99 -3.13
N GLU A 160 -12.85 -14.66 -3.04
CA GLU A 160 -12.11 -13.81 -3.98
C GLU A 160 -10.60 -13.76 -3.67
N LYS A 161 -10.17 -14.39 -2.56
CA LYS A 161 -8.79 -14.37 -2.06
C LYS A 161 -8.28 -12.94 -1.90
N ILE A 162 -9.06 -12.12 -1.20
CA ILE A 162 -8.75 -10.71 -0.93
C ILE A 162 -7.77 -10.63 0.24
N ASP A 163 -6.61 -10.00 0.01
CA ASP A 163 -5.56 -9.87 1.01
C ASP A 163 -5.61 -8.53 1.77
N LEU A 164 -6.26 -7.51 1.19
CA LEU A 164 -6.29 -6.15 1.71
C LEU A 164 -7.73 -5.62 1.90
N GLY A 165 -7.97 -4.93 3.00
CA GLY A 165 -9.22 -4.22 3.27
C GLY A 165 -9.02 -2.71 3.37
N ILE A 166 -9.97 -1.93 2.88
CA ILE A 166 -10.09 -0.49 3.11
C ILE A 166 -11.37 -0.25 3.91
N ILE A 167 -11.26 0.47 5.03
CA ILE A 167 -12.40 0.84 5.88
C ILE A 167 -12.66 2.33 5.74
N THR A 168 -13.83 2.68 5.23
CA THR A 168 -14.34 4.06 5.09
C THR A 168 -15.71 4.24 5.75
N THR A 169 -15.96 3.50 6.82
CA THR A 169 -17.23 3.53 7.57
C THR A 169 -17.21 4.59 8.68
N PRO A 170 -18.38 4.97 9.21
CA PRO A 170 -18.47 5.73 10.46
C PRO A 170 -17.78 5.01 11.64
N VAL A 171 -17.39 5.79 12.64
CA VAL A 171 -16.68 5.30 13.85
C VAL A 171 -17.36 4.10 14.52
N PRO A 172 -18.69 4.09 14.78
CA PRO A 172 -19.32 2.98 15.52
C PRO A 172 -19.23 1.62 14.81
N ALA A 173 -19.07 1.61 13.48
CA ALA A 173 -19.03 0.39 12.68
C ALA A 173 -17.60 -0.13 12.43
N ALA A 174 -16.58 0.71 12.63
CA ALA A 174 -15.22 0.46 12.13
C ALA A 174 -14.59 -0.83 12.71
N GLN A 175 -14.70 -1.05 14.02
CA GLN A 175 -14.16 -2.26 14.66
C GLN A 175 -14.88 -3.53 14.21
N GLN A 176 -16.21 -3.50 14.10
CA GLN A 176 -16.98 -4.67 13.66
C GLN A 176 -16.65 -5.05 12.21
N VAL A 177 -16.45 -4.05 11.34
CA VAL A 177 -16.01 -4.25 9.96
C VAL A 177 -14.61 -4.84 9.91
N ALA A 178 -13.68 -4.32 10.71
CA ALA A 178 -12.33 -4.88 10.81
C ALA A 178 -12.37 -6.36 11.22
N ASN A 179 -13.18 -6.71 12.23
CA ASN A 179 -13.34 -8.10 12.67
C ASN A 179 -13.83 -9.02 11.54
N LYS A 180 -14.83 -8.58 10.76
CA LYS A 180 -15.35 -9.34 9.62
C LYS A 180 -14.32 -9.51 8.49
N LEU A 181 -13.52 -8.48 8.22
CA LEU A 181 -12.44 -8.57 7.25
C LEU A 181 -11.38 -9.59 7.71
N ILE A 182 -11.01 -9.56 8.99
CA ILE A 182 -10.04 -10.48 9.61
C ILE A 182 -10.58 -11.92 9.57
N GLU A 183 -11.85 -12.12 9.92
CA GLU A 183 -12.54 -13.42 9.81
C GLU A 183 -12.49 -13.97 8.38
N GLY A 184 -12.65 -13.10 7.38
CA GLY A 184 -12.51 -13.45 5.97
C GLY A 184 -11.08 -13.79 5.53
N GLY A 185 -10.06 -13.45 6.32
CA GLY A 185 -8.66 -13.77 6.06
C GLY A 185 -7.83 -12.65 5.45
N VAL A 186 -8.25 -11.38 5.54
CA VAL A 186 -7.37 -10.27 5.11
C VAL A 186 -6.08 -10.25 5.93
N LYS A 187 -5.01 -9.74 5.32
CA LYS A 187 -3.68 -9.62 5.93
C LYS A 187 -3.29 -8.17 6.19
N GLY A 188 -3.97 -7.23 5.56
CA GLY A 188 -3.74 -5.80 5.74
C GLY A 188 -5.04 -5.01 5.73
N ILE A 189 -5.11 -3.96 6.53
CA ILE A 189 -6.23 -3.02 6.62
C ILE A 189 -5.71 -1.60 6.52
N LEU A 190 -6.26 -0.82 5.60
CA LEU A 190 -6.12 0.62 5.51
C LEU A 190 -7.39 1.27 6.09
N ASN A 191 -7.26 1.91 7.24
CA ASN A 191 -8.38 2.47 7.98
C ASN A 191 -8.44 4.00 7.79
N PHE A 192 -9.55 4.49 7.24
CA PHE A 192 -9.89 5.91 7.17
C PHE A 192 -10.93 6.34 8.23
N ALA A 193 -11.46 5.40 9.03
CA ALA A 193 -12.34 5.78 10.12
C ALA A 193 -11.50 6.49 11.20
N PRO A 194 -11.93 7.66 11.71
CA PRO A 194 -11.18 8.44 12.70
C PRO A 194 -11.34 7.82 14.11
N THR A 195 -10.92 6.57 14.24
CA THR A 195 -11.00 5.81 15.48
C THR A 195 -9.92 4.75 15.52
N ARG A 196 -9.51 4.39 16.73
CA ARG A 196 -8.57 3.31 16.95
C ARG A 196 -9.27 1.98 16.72
N ILE A 197 -8.70 1.17 15.81
CA ILE A 197 -9.10 -0.21 15.58
C ILE A 197 -8.05 -1.14 16.19
N VAL A 198 -8.49 -2.22 16.80
CA VAL A 198 -7.63 -3.30 17.31
C VAL A 198 -7.63 -4.44 16.31
N VAL A 199 -6.43 -4.91 15.95
CA VAL A 199 -6.22 -6.06 15.06
C VAL A 199 -5.18 -7.00 15.67
N PRO A 200 -5.21 -8.31 15.37
CA PRO A 200 -4.18 -9.24 15.82
C PRO A 200 -2.84 -9.01 15.09
N ASP A 201 -1.72 -9.43 15.69
CA ASP A 201 -0.35 -9.17 15.19
C ASP A 201 -0.07 -9.63 13.75
N HIS A 202 -0.82 -10.64 13.28
CA HIS A 202 -0.68 -11.17 11.93
C HIS A 202 -1.34 -10.28 10.85
N VAL A 203 -2.11 -9.27 11.25
CA VAL A 203 -2.78 -8.32 10.37
C VAL A 203 -2.09 -6.96 10.49
N LYS A 204 -1.67 -6.40 9.35
CA LYS A 204 -1.09 -5.06 9.30
C LYS A 204 -2.19 -4.01 9.25
N LEU A 205 -2.19 -3.09 10.21
CA LEU A 205 -3.10 -1.94 10.21
C LEU A 205 -2.34 -0.67 9.88
N ARG A 206 -2.86 0.13 8.94
CA ARG A 206 -2.43 1.51 8.69
C ARG A 206 -3.63 2.44 8.82
N ASN A 207 -3.48 3.52 9.58
CA ASN A 207 -4.49 4.54 9.70
C ASN A 207 -4.16 5.70 8.76
N VAL A 208 -5.18 6.25 8.10
CA VAL A 208 -5.10 7.47 7.31
C VAL A 208 -6.01 8.48 7.95
N ASP A 209 -5.41 9.50 8.54
CA ASP A 209 -6.11 10.64 9.10
C ASP A 209 -5.60 11.92 8.44
N LEU A 210 -6.41 12.46 7.54
CA LEU A 210 -6.06 13.68 6.80
C LEU A 210 -6.05 14.92 7.71
N ALA A 211 -6.83 14.93 8.80
CA ALA A 211 -6.84 16.05 9.73
C ALA A 211 -5.51 16.13 10.48
N ILE A 212 -5.00 14.99 10.97
CA ILE A 212 -3.67 14.92 11.60
C ILE A 212 -2.56 15.40 10.65
N GLN A 213 -2.67 15.11 9.34
CA GLN A 213 -1.70 15.62 8.37
C GLN A 213 -1.76 17.17 8.25
N LEU A 214 -2.96 17.75 8.25
CA LEU A 214 -3.15 19.21 8.18
C LEU A 214 -2.70 19.90 9.47
N GLU A 215 -2.95 19.32 10.64
CA GLU A 215 -2.46 19.81 11.93
C GLU A 215 -0.92 19.91 11.94
N GLY A 216 -0.25 18.90 11.38
CA GLY A 216 1.19 18.91 11.20
C GLY A 216 1.67 20.07 10.32
N LEU A 217 0.96 20.37 9.22
CA LEU A 217 1.28 21.54 8.39
C LEU A 217 1.03 22.86 9.14
N SER A 218 -0.08 22.94 9.88
CA SER A 218 -0.44 24.11 10.68
C SER A 218 0.64 24.42 11.72
N TYR A 219 1.21 23.41 12.38
CA TYR A 219 2.33 23.59 13.30
C TYR A 219 3.50 24.34 12.65
N PHE A 220 3.94 23.94 11.45
CA PHE A 220 5.06 24.63 10.78
C PHE A 220 4.74 26.08 10.42
N LEU A 221 3.48 26.39 10.06
CA LEU A 221 3.06 27.77 9.81
C LEU A 221 3.10 28.64 11.07
N THR A 222 2.92 28.06 12.26
CA THR A 222 3.07 28.79 13.53
C THR A 222 4.51 28.98 13.98
N GLN A 223 5.45 28.18 13.45
CA GLN A 223 6.88 28.28 13.76
C GLN A 223 7.62 29.23 12.79
N VAL A 224 7.04 29.53 11.64
CA VAL A 224 7.49 30.62 10.76
C VAL A 224 6.81 31.91 11.25
N GLY A 225 7.42 32.55 12.25
CA GLY A 225 7.08 33.94 12.62
C GLY A 225 7.44 34.92 11.48
N PRO A 226 6.85 36.13 11.48
CA PRO A 226 6.97 37.12 10.40
C PRO A 226 8.41 37.52 10.05
#